data_AF-A0A6S7HMY1-F1
#
_entry.id   AF-A0A6S7HMY1-F1
#
_cell.length_a   1.000
_cell.length_b   1.000
_cell.length_c   1.000
_cell.angle_alpha   90.00
_cell.angle_beta   90.00
_cell.angle_gamma   90.00
#
_symmetry.space_group_name_H-M   'P 1'
#
loop_
_entity.id
_entity.type
_entity.pdbx_description
1 polymer ?
#
loop_
_entity_poly.entity_id
_entity_poly.type
_entity_poly.pdbx_seq_one_letter_code
_entity_poly.pdbx_strand_id
1 'polypeptide(L)'
;MSIFTFAIELWGCAYDGKYLNQIDKFIKRAHKNGYISKRTHIKEIRDKRDKKLWNKITSTEDNALLELLPEKRSRLLRPRGHEYELPLVRTERFKRSFINRCLYNFV
;
A
#
# COMPACT_ATOMS: atom_id res chain seq x y z
N MET A 1 -14.91 -4.42 -10.46
CA MET A 1 -13.79 -4.20 -9.50
C MET A 1 -12.82 -3.09 -9.90
N SER A 2 -12.67 -2.70 -11.18
CA SER A 2 -11.67 -1.71 -11.60
C SER A 2 -11.80 -0.35 -10.87
N ILE A 3 -13.04 0.18 -10.74
CA ILE A 3 -13.33 1.44 -10.05
C ILE A 3 -12.88 1.41 -8.57
N PHE A 4 -13.19 0.34 -7.83
CA PHE A 4 -12.74 0.17 -6.44
C PHE A 4 -11.23 -0.03 -6.31
N THR A 5 -10.51 -0.35 -7.37
CA THR A 5 -9.05 -0.48 -7.33
C THR A 5 -8.34 0.76 -7.85
N PHE A 6 -9.10 1.70 -8.41
CA PHE A 6 -8.57 2.96 -8.88
C PHE A 6 -8.16 3.83 -7.69
N ALA A 7 -6.95 4.39 -7.75
CA ALA A 7 -6.37 5.23 -6.70
C ALA A 7 -6.33 4.60 -5.30
N ILE A 8 -6.36 3.25 -5.17
CA ILE A 8 -6.28 2.59 -3.86
C ILE A 8 -4.97 2.90 -3.12
N GLU A 9 -3.90 3.22 -3.85
CA GLU A 9 -2.63 3.71 -3.31
C GLU A 9 -2.82 5.04 -2.55
N LEU A 10 -3.75 5.88 -3.01
CA LEU A 10 -4.04 7.21 -2.47
C LEU A 10 -5.01 7.15 -1.29
N TRP A 11 -6.19 6.52 -1.46
CA TRP A 11 -7.21 6.47 -0.40
C TRP A 11 -7.08 5.26 0.53
N GLY A 12 -6.23 4.27 0.21
CA GLY A 12 -5.97 3.12 1.09
C GLY A 12 -5.30 3.48 2.42
N CYS A 13 -4.86 4.73 2.58
CA CYS A 13 -4.40 5.31 3.86
C CYS A 13 -5.55 5.72 4.80
N ALA A 14 -6.80 5.64 4.31
CA ALA A 14 -7.98 5.94 5.09
C ALA A 14 -8.09 5.02 6.31
N TYR A 15 -8.83 5.48 7.32
CA TYR A 15 -8.97 4.79 8.59
C TYR A 15 -9.57 3.37 8.41
N ASP A 16 -8.74 2.35 8.61
CA ASP A 16 -9.06 0.92 8.43
C ASP A 16 -10.39 0.53 9.11
N GLY A 17 -10.58 0.97 10.35
CA GLY A 17 -11.73 0.59 11.17
C GLY A 17 -13.08 1.07 10.62
N LYS A 18 -13.09 2.22 9.95
CA LYS A 18 -14.30 2.92 9.49
C LYS A 18 -14.55 2.65 8.02
N TYR A 19 -13.54 2.79 7.17
CA TYR A 19 -13.73 2.77 5.71
C TYR A 19 -13.40 1.40 5.11
N LEU A 20 -12.21 0.85 5.37
CA LEU A 20 -11.79 -0.42 4.78
C LEU A 20 -12.66 -1.60 5.25
N ASN A 21 -13.01 -1.62 6.53
CA ASN A 21 -13.92 -2.62 7.08
C ASN A 21 -15.33 -2.55 6.48
N GLN A 22 -15.82 -1.36 6.12
CA GLN A 22 -17.12 -1.23 5.44
C GLN A 22 -17.07 -1.80 4.02
N ILE A 23 -15.98 -1.56 3.29
CA ILE A 23 -15.75 -2.15 1.97
C ILE A 23 -15.69 -3.68 2.06
N ASP A 24 -14.97 -4.24 3.05
CA ASP A 24 -14.91 -5.69 3.25
C ASP A 24 -16.30 -6.29 3.60
N LYS A 25 -17.10 -5.58 4.40
CA LYS A 25 -18.50 -5.99 4.69
C LYS A 25 -19.35 -5.98 3.42
N PHE A 26 -19.19 -4.96 2.56
CA PHE A 26 -19.87 -4.87 1.28
C PHE A 26 -19.48 -6.03 0.36
N ILE A 27 -18.19 -6.31 0.19
CA ILE A 27 -17.69 -7.43 -0.63
C ILE A 27 -18.23 -8.77 -0.09
N LYS A 28 -18.25 -8.95 1.24
CA LYS A 28 -18.83 -10.15 1.86
C LYS A 28 -20.31 -10.32 1.52
N ARG A 29 -21.09 -9.23 1.52
CA ARG A 29 -22.52 -9.25 1.15
C ARG A 29 -22.72 -9.53 -0.33
N ALA A 30 -21.90 -8.92 -1.19
CA ALA A 30 -21.95 -9.13 -2.63
C ALA A 30 -21.64 -10.60 -2.99
N HIS A 31 -20.65 -11.20 -2.34
CA HIS A 31 -20.34 -12.62 -2.48
C HIS A 31 -21.47 -13.52 -2.00
N LYS A 32 -22.07 -13.22 -0.83
CA LYS A 32 -23.21 -13.98 -0.29
C LYS A 32 -24.40 -13.99 -1.26
N ASN A 33 -24.61 -12.89 -1.97
CA ASN A 33 -25.71 -12.74 -2.94
C ASN A 33 -25.34 -13.26 -4.35
N GLY A 34 -24.16 -13.85 -4.55
CA GLY A 34 -23.76 -14.43 -5.84
C GLY A 34 -23.25 -13.43 -6.90
N TYR A 35 -23.12 -12.14 -6.57
CA TYR A 35 -22.62 -11.13 -7.52
C TYR A 35 -21.12 -11.27 -7.83
N ILE A 36 -20.37 -11.93 -6.94
CA ILE A 36 -18.92 -12.12 -7.06
C ILE A 36 -18.61 -13.58 -6.80
N SER A 37 -17.84 -14.20 -7.70
CA SER A 37 -17.44 -15.62 -7.62
C SER A 37 -16.40 -15.89 -6.53
N LYS A 38 -15.50 -14.94 -6.25
CA LYS A 38 -14.43 -15.07 -5.26
C LYS A 38 -14.44 -13.94 -4.25
N ARG A 39 -14.45 -14.29 -2.97
CA ARG A 39 -14.25 -13.33 -1.87
C ARG A 39 -12.80 -12.84 -1.89
N THR A 40 -12.63 -11.52 -1.89
CA THR A 40 -11.33 -10.86 -1.77
C THR A 40 -11.36 -9.87 -0.62
N HIS A 41 -10.27 -9.78 0.13
CA HIS A 41 -10.11 -8.78 1.17
C HIS A 41 -9.47 -7.52 0.60
N ILE A 42 -9.97 -6.35 1.00
CA ILE A 42 -9.46 -5.07 0.50
C ILE A 42 -7.99 -4.86 0.87
N LYS A 43 -7.55 -5.42 2.01
CA LYS A 43 -6.14 -5.40 2.42
C LYS A 43 -5.24 -6.13 1.42
N GLU A 44 -5.62 -7.32 0.98
CA GLU A 44 -4.83 -8.10 0.00
C GLU A 44 -4.76 -7.39 -1.36
N ILE A 45 -5.86 -6.75 -1.77
CA ILE A 45 -5.91 -5.96 -3.01
C ILE A 45 -4.96 -4.77 -2.91
N ARG A 46 -4.99 -4.05 -1.78
CA ARG A 46 -4.10 -2.93 -1.49
C ARG A 46 -2.64 -3.39 -1.52
N ASP A 47 -2.29 -4.45 -0.81
CA ASP A 47 -0.89 -4.90 -0.72
C ASP A 47 -0.33 -5.35 -2.08
N LYS A 48 -1.15 -5.99 -2.93
CA LYS A 48 -0.76 -6.35 -4.30
C LYS A 48 -0.53 -5.13 -5.18
N ARG A 49 -1.38 -4.10 -5.04
CA ARG A 49 -1.25 -2.84 -5.79
C ARG A 49 -0.04 -2.05 -5.32
N ASP A 50 0.14 -1.93 -4.01
CA ASP A 50 1.28 -1.26 -3.41
C ASP A 50 2.60 -1.90 -3.89
N LYS A 51 2.71 -3.24 -3.89
CA LYS A 51 3.87 -3.97 -4.45
C LYS A 51 4.11 -3.65 -5.93
N LYS A 52 3.05 -3.66 -6.74
CA LYS A 52 3.16 -3.43 -8.19
C LYS A 52 3.64 -2.01 -8.48
N LEU A 53 3.09 -1.00 -7.78
CA LEU A 53 3.51 0.38 -7.95
C LEU A 53 4.94 0.58 -7.43
N TRP A 54 5.25 0.06 -6.23
CA TRP A 54 6.59 0.15 -5.65
C TRP A 54 7.67 -0.37 -6.62
N ASN A 55 7.48 -1.57 -7.14
CA ASN A 55 8.41 -2.16 -8.11
C ASN A 55 8.52 -1.31 -9.38
N LYS A 56 7.40 -0.74 -9.86
CA LYS A 56 7.42 0.16 -11.03
C LYS A 56 8.20 1.45 -10.76
N ILE A 57 8.16 1.97 -9.54
CA ILE A 57 8.94 3.17 -9.16
C ILE A 57 10.42 2.80 -9.07
N THR A 58 10.77 1.70 -8.40
CA THR A 58 12.17 1.34 -8.18
C THR A 58 12.88 0.76 -9.39
N SER A 59 12.15 0.16 -10.34
CA SER A 59 12.73 -0.46 -11.55
C SER A 59 12.87 0.50 -12.73
N THR A 60 12.25 1.69 -12.67
CA THR A 60 12.31 2.68 -13.76
C THR A 60 13.11 3.88 -13.28
N GLU A 61 14.29 4.10 -13.88
CA GLU A 61 15.22 5.15 -13.48
C GLU A 61 14.63 6.57 -13.67
N ASP A 62 13.84 6.79 -14.73
CA ASP A 62 13.21 8.08 -15.05
C ASP A 62 11.78 8.26 -14.50
N ASN A 63 11.44 7.60 -13.39
CA ASN A 63 10.10 7.73 -12.83
C ASN A 63 9.98 9.01 -11.99
N ALA A 64 9.03 9.89 -12.33
CA ALA A 64 8.76 11.12 -11.58
C ALA A 64 8.45 10.89 -10.08
N LEU A 65 7.97 9.70 -9.71
CA LEU A 65 7.69 9.34 -8.32
C LEU A 65 8.95 8.93 -7.53
N LEU A 66 10.10 8.75 -8.20
CA LEU A 66 11.35 8.37 -7.56
C LEU A 66 11.90 9.51 -6.70
N GLU A 67 11.67 10.76 -7.10
CA GLU A 67 12.03 11.97 -6.34
C GLU A 67 11.28 12.07 -5.00
N LEU A 68 10.11 11.42 -4.88
CA LEU A 68 9.34 11.40 -3.63
C LEU A 68 9.87 10.38 -2.60
N LEU A 69 10.78 9.49 -3.00
CA LEU A 69 11.35 8.50 -2.11
C LEU A 69 12.42 9.14 -1.21
N PRO A 70 12.57 8.65 0.05
CA PRO A 70 13.65 9.10 0.92
C PRO A 70 15.02 8.83 0.30
N GLU A 71 16.04 9.50 0.80
CA GLU A 71 17.42 9.23 0.40
C GLU A 71 17.81 7.77 0.71
N LYS A 72 18.70 7.22 -0.12
CA LYS A 72 19.28 5.90 0.10
C LYS A 72 20.42 6.03 1.10
N ARG A 73 20.49 5.12 2.06
CA ARG A 73 21.58 5.03 3.02
C ARG A 73 22.07 3.60 3.15
N SER A 74 23.36 3.41 2.87
CA SER A 74 24.06 2.15 3.13
C SER A 74 24.07 1.85 4.63
N ARG A 75 23.62 0.65 5.00
CA ARG A 75 23.63 0.17 6.40
C ARG A 75 24.31 -1.18 6.44
N LEU A 76 25.42 -1.27 7.18
CA LEU A 76 26.19 -2.49 7.34
C LEU A 76 25.67 -3.38 8.50
N LEU A 77 25.16 -2.76 9.56
CA LEU A 77 24.88 -3.47 10.83
C LEU A 77 23.47 -4.05 10.94
N ARG A 78 22.53 -3.63 10.08
CA ARG A 78 21.13 -4.11 10.07
C ARG A 78 20.62 -4.13 8.63
N PRO A 79 20.84 -5.23 7.87
CA PRO A 79 20.31 -5.34 6.53
C PRO A 79 18.78 -5.28 6.58
N ARG A 80 18.21 -4.54 5.63
CA ARG A 80 16.77 -4.45 5.38
C ARG A 80 16.53 -4.83 3.92
N GLY A 81 15.30 -5.19 3.57
CA GLY A 81 14.92 -5.44 2.17
C GLY A 81 15.01 -4.23 1.24
N HIS A 82 15.41 -3.05 1.73
CA HIS A 82 15.58 -1.84 0.93
C HIS A 82 16.66 -0.91 1.50
N GLU A 83 17.18 -0.02 0.65
CA GLU A 83 18.26 0.92 0.98
C GLU A 83 17.76 2.29 1.47
N TYR A 84 16.46 2.55 1.39
CA TYR A 84 15.89 3.86 1.75
C TYR A 84 15.92 4.16 3.26
N GLU A 85 16.05 5.44 3.60
CA GLU A 85 15.85 5.93 4.96
C GLU A 85 14.39 5.78 5.42
N LEU A 86 14.19 5.48 6.72
CA LEU A 86 12.84 5.45 7.27
C LEU A 86 12.47 6.87 7.73
N PRO A 87 11.38 7.45 7.22
CA PRO A 87 10.93 8.75 7.70
C PRO A 87 10.42 8.65 9.14
N LEU A 88 10.60 9.73 9.90
CA LEU A 88 10.06 9.86 11.24
C LEU A 88 8.53 9.97 11.16
N VAL A 89 7.85 8.94 11.65
CA VAL A 89 6.38 8.91 11.65
C VAL A 89 5.83 9.36 13.00
N ARG A 90 5.10 10.48 13.01
CA ARG A 90 4.48 11.04 14.23
C ARG A 90 3.01 10.66 14.42
N THR A 91 2.32 10.22 13.36
CA THR A 91 0.88 9.90 13.41
C THR A 91 0.57 8.59 12.71
N GLU A 92 -0.45 7.88 13.20
CA GLU A 92 -0.96 6.65 12.57
C GLU A 92 -1.38 6.85 11.12
N ARG A 93 -1.99 8.00 10.80
CA ARG A 93 -2.38 8.33 9.42
C ARG A 93 -1.16 8.45 8.52
N PHE A 94 -0.10 9.11 9.00
CA PHE A 94 1.13 9.26 8.24
C PHE A 94 1.84 7.91 8.07
N LYS A 95 1.82 7.03 9.09
CA LYS A 95 2.33 5.65 8.98
C LYS A 95 1.68 4.87 7.83
N ARG A 96 0.41 5.16 7.56
CA ARG A 96 -0.42 4.47 6.57
C ARG A 96 -0.35 5.10 5.18
N SER A 97 0.43 6.13 4.94
CA SER A 97 0.67 6.63 3.58
C SER A 97 1.37 5.58 2.73
N PHE A 98 1.20 5.62 1.40
CA PHE A 98 1.77 4.62 0.49
C PHE A 98 3.28 4.40 0.73
N ILE A 99 4.09 5.46 0.69
CA ILE A 99 5.55 5.38 0.84
C ILE A 99 5.91 4.76 2.19
N ASN A 100 5.30 5.23 3.28
CA ASN A 100 5.60 4.73 4.61
C ASN A 100 5.16 3.27 4.75
N ARG A 101 3.97 2.88 4.28
CA ARG A 101 3.57 1.47 4.30
C ARG A 101 4.56 0.59 3.55
N CYS A 102 5.03 1.03 2.38
CA CYS A 102 6.00 0.28 1.61
C CYS A 102 7.32 0.12 2.39
N LEU A 103 7.86 1.21 2.93
CA LEU A 103 9.11 1.20 3.69
C LEU A 103 9.03 0.44 5.02
N TYR A 104 7.88 0.45 5.68
CA TYR A 104 7.70 -0.23 6.97
C TYR A 104 7.24 -1.69 6.83
N ASN A 105 6.61 -2.08 5.71
CA ASN A 105 6.11 -3.45 5.49
C ASN A 105 6.95 -4.29 4.53
N PHE A 106 7.71 -3.68 3.60
CA PHE A 106 8.63 -4.42 2.74
C PHE A 106 9.94 -4.65 3.48
N VAL A 107 10.08 -5.87 4.01
CA VAL A 107 11.32 -6.47 4.55
C VAL A 107 11.74 -7.58 3.61
#